data_AF-A0A7C9A6M8-F1
#
_entry.id   AF-A0A7C9A6M8-F1
#
_cell.length_a   1.000
_cell.length_b   1.000
_cell.length_c   1.000
_cell.angle_alpha   90.00
_cell.angle_beta   90.00
_cell.angle_gamma   90.00
#
_symmetry.space_group_name_H-M   'P 1'
#
loop_
_entity.id
_entity.type
_entity.pdbx_description
1 polymer ?
#
loop_
_entity_poly.entity_id
_entity_poly.type
_entity_poly.pdbx_seq_one_letter_code
_entity_poly.pdbx_strand_id
1 'polypeptide(L)'
;CNGLACLTKIPSGGPSMITPLPHMFVIKDLVVDMTNFYNQYKSIEPWLKRKTPPPVPGKEYPQSKEDRKKLDGMYECILCACCSTSCPSYWWNPEAYLG
;
A
#
# COMPACT_ATOMS: atom_id res chain seq x y z
N CYS A 1 14.95 -3.58 8.08
CA CYS A 1 13.70 -2.80 7.97
C CYS A 1 13.45 -2.56 6.48
N ASN A 2 12.22 -2.74 6.00
CA ASN A 2 11.89 -2.47 4.60
C ASN A 2 11.79 -0.95 4.39
N GLY A 3 12.24 -0.45 3.24
CA GLY A 3 12.26 0.98 2.98
C GLY A 3 12.36 1.32 1.50
N LEU A 4 12.14 2.60 1.19
CA LEU A 4 12.29 3.12 -0.17
C LEU A 4 13.78 3.41 -0.42
N ALA A 5 14.38 2.64 -1.33
CA ALA A 5 15.80 2.78 -1.66
C ALA A 5 16.17 4.21 -2.09
N CYS A 6 15.30 4.89 -2.85
CA CYS A 6 15.53 6.26 -3.31
C CYS A 6 15.56 7.32 -2.20
N LEU A 7 15.07 7.00 -1.00
CA LEU A 7 15.10 7.88 0.18
C LEU A 7 16.06 7.38 1.26
N THR A 8 16.67 6.21 1.05
CA THR A 8 17.57 5.59 2.03
C THR A 8 18.99 6.08 1.76
N LYS A 9 19.58 6.77 2.74
CA LYS A 9 20.97 7.21 2.67
C LYS A 9 21.91 6.00 2.73
N ILE A 10 22.96 6.04 1.93
CA ILE A 10 24.02 5.03 1.98
C ILE A 10 24.76 5.18 3.32
N PRO A 11 24.82 4.13 4.17
CA PRO A 11 25.50 4.22 5.45
C PRO A 11 27.02 4.29 5.27
N SER A 12 27.69 5.10 6.09
CA SER A 12 29.15 5.07 6.23
C SER A 12 29.53 3.94 7.19
N GLY A 13 30.37 2.99 6.77
CA GLY A 13 30.91 1.98 7.70
C GLY A 13 31.00 0.54 7.18
N GLY A 14 30.73 0.28 5.90
CA GLY A 14 30.94 -1.05 5.32
C GLY A 14 29.95 -1.39 4.22
N PRO A 15 30.00 -2.63 3.70
CA PRO A 15 29.08 -3.09 2.68
C PRO A 15 27.64 -3.13 3.21
N SER A 16 26.68 -2.77 2.35
CA SER A 16 25.24 -2.88 2.63
C SER A 16 24.65 -4.03 1.82
N MET A 17 23.81 -4.84 2.46
CA MET A 17 23.07 -5.91 1.79
C MET A 17 21.70 -5.40 1.35
N ILE A 18 21.34 -5.66 0.10
CA ILE A 18 20.03 -5.32 -0.46
C ILE A 18 19.38 -6.62 -0.94
N THR A 19 18.16 -6.87 -0.48
CA THR A 19 17.35 -8.03 -0.85
C THR A 19 16.01 -7.57 -1.42
N PRO A 20 15.32 -8.39 -2.24
CA PRO A 20 13.93 -8.13 -2.61
C PRO A 20 13.02 -8.09 -1.37
N LEU A 21 11.78 -7.65 -1.56
CA LEU A 21 10.78 -7.66 -0.50
C LEU A 21 10.58 -9.10 0.04
N PRO A 22 10.60 -9.31 1.36
CA PRO A 22 10.51 -10.66 1.95
C PRO A 22 9.23 -11.41 1.57
N HIS A 23 9.33 -12.73 1.44
CA HIS A 23 8.20 -13.65 1.23
C HIS A 23 7.33 -13.33 0.00
N MET A 24 7.90 -12.65 -1.01
CA MET A 24 7.29 -12.50 -2.32
C MET A 24 8.03 -13.35 -3.36
N PHE A 25 7.32 -13.80 -4.40
CA PHE A 25 7.95 -14.49 -5.51
C PHE A 25 8.85 -13.52 -6.28
N VAL A 26 10.12 -13.86 -6.45
CA VAL A 26 11.08 -13.03 -7.19
C VAL A 26 10.96 -13.36 -8.67
N ILE A 27 10.69 -12.34 -9.49
CA ILE A 27 10.70 -12.47 -10.95
C ILE A 27 12.15 -12.49 -11.43
N LYS A 28 12.92 -11.46 -11.05
CA LYS A 28 14.35 -11.32 -11.38
C LYS A 28 15.01 -10.27 -10.49
N ASP A 29 16.22 -10.53 -10.02
CA ASP A 29 17.03 -9.62 -9.20
C ASP A 29 16.25 -9.12 -7.95
N LEU A 30 15.95 -7.82 -7.89
CA LEU A 30 15.18 -7.19 -6.81
C LEU A 30 13.69 -7.00 -7.15
N VAL A 31 13.26 -7.47 -8.33
CA VAL A 31 11.88 -7.33 -8.83
C VAL A 31 11.05 -8.52 -8.36
N VAL A 32 10.00 -8.22 -7.62
CA VAL A 32 9.05 -9.21 -7.07
C VAL A 32 7.72 -9.19 -7.81
N ASP A 33 7.00 -10.30 -7.78
CA ASP A 33 5.64 -10.41 -8.30
C ASP A 33 4.64 -9.78 -7.31
N MET A 34 4.08 -8.64 -7.70
CA MET A 34 3.11 -7.86 -6.91
C MET A 34 1.64 -8.25 -7.20
N THR A 35 1.40 -9.29 -8.01
CA THR A 35 0.05 -9.65 -8.47
C THR A 35 -0.90 -9.94 -7.30
N ASN A 36 -0.48 -10.71 -6.30
CA ASN A 36 -1.31 -10.99 -5.13
C ASN A 36 -1.68 -9.71 -4.36
N PHE A 37 -0.70 -8.86 -4.09
CA PHE A 37 -0.90 -7.59 -3.38
C PHE A 37 -1.92 -6.69 -4.09
N TYR A 38 -1.83 -6.56 -5.42
CA TYR A 38 -2.80 -5.76 -6.18
C TYR A 38 -4.18 -6.43 -6.29
N ASN A 39 -4.25 -7.76 -6.37
CA ASN A 39 -5.53 -8.48 -6.36
C ASN A 39 -6.26 -8.30 -5.03
N GLN A 40 -5.55 -8.33 -3.90
CA GLN A 40 -6.11 -8.02 -2.59
C GLN A 40 -6.56 -6.56 -2.49
N TYR A 41 -5.78 -5.61 -3.00
CA TYR A 41 -6.21 -4.21 -3.04
C TYR A 41 -7.47 -4.01 -3.91
N LYS A 42 -7.61 -4.77 -5.01
CA LYS A 42 -8.81 -4.74 -5.84
C LYS A 42 -10.04 -5.29 -5.11
N SER A 43 -9.87 -6.28 -4.23
CA SER A 43 -11.00 -6.93 -3.54
C SER A 43 -11.71 -6.03 -2.54
N ILE A 44 -11.02 -5.02 -1.99
CA ILE A 44 -11.64 -4.01 -1.12
C ILE A 44 -12.45 -2.95 -1.89
N GLU A 45 -12.42 -3.01 -3.22
CA GLU A 45 -13.14 -2.10 -4.11
C GLU A 45 -12.88 -0.61 -3.81
N PRO A 46 -11.64 -0.12 -4.03
CA PRO A 46 -11.13 1.15 -3.51
C PRO A 46 -11.62 2.37 -4.32
N TRP A 47 -12.93 2.51 -4.47
CA TRP A 47 -13.59 3.63 -5.11
C TRP A 47 -14.78 4.10 -4.28
N LEU A 48 -15.20 5.35 -4.50
CA LEU A 48 -16.33 5.92 -3.79
C LEU A 48 -17.63 5.22 -4.21
N LYS A 49 -18.25 4.49 -3.29
CA LYS A 49 -19.58 3.87 -3.49
C LYS A 49 -20.65 4.75 -2.86
N ARG A 50 -21.69 5.08 -3.61
CA ARG A 50 -22.86 5.84 -3.12
C ARG A 50 -24.15 5.10 -3.45
N LYS A 51 -25.11 5.16 -2.53
CA LYS A 51 -26.47 4.64 -2.74
C LYS A 51 -27.39 5.65 -3.44
N THR A 52 -27.00 6.93 -3.46
CA THR A 52 -27.83 8.03 -3.95
C THR A 52 -27.04 8.93 -4.91
N PRO A 53 -27.74 9.63 -5.83
CA PRO A 53 -27.12 10.63 -6.70
C PRO A 53 -26.65 11.88 -5.93
N PRO A 54 -25.95 12.81 -6.59
CA PRO A 54 -25.62 14.11 -6.02
C PRO A 54 -26.86 14.86 -5.55
N PRO A 55 -26.80 15.59 -4.41
CA PRO A 55 -27.91 16.43 -3.97
C PRO A 55 -28.33 17.47 -5.02
N VAL A 56 -27.36 17.98 -5.79
CA VAL A 56 -27.58 18.91 -6.88
C VAL A 56 -26.86 18.39 -8.13
N PRO A 57 -27.57 18.17 -9.26
CA PRO A 57 -26.94 17.74 -10.50
C PRO A 57 -25.85 18.71 -10.96
N GLY A 58 -24.70 18.17 -11.36
CA GLY A 58 -23.56 18.97 -11.84
C GLY A 58 -22.77 19.72 -10.77
N LYS A 59 -23.03 19.46 -9.48
CA LYS A 59 -22.28 20.03 -8.35
C LYS A 59 -21.48 18.98 -7.59
N GLU A 60 -20.45 19.46 -6.90
CA GLU A 60 -19.64 18.69 -5.99
C GLU A 60 -20.43 18.18 -4.77
N TYR A 61 -19.87 17.17 -4.10
CA TYR A 61 -20.40 16.70 -2.82
C TYR A 61 -19.82 17.55 -1.69
N PRO A 62 -20.67 18.18 -0.85
CA PRO A 62 -20.18 18.90 0.31
C PRO A 62 -19.58 17.91 1.31
N GLN A 63 -18.34 18.18 1.72
CA GLN A 63 -17.65 17.47 2.80
C GLN A 63 -17.12 18.52 3.79
N SER A 64 -17.36 18.32 5.09
CA SER A 64 -16.82 19.20 6.13
C SER A 64 -15.30 19.08 6.22
N LYS A 65 -14.63 20.10 6.76
CA LYS A 65 -13.17 20.04 6.96
C LYS A 65 -12.81 18.95 7.97
N GLU A 66 -13.65 18.78 8.99
CA GLU A 66 -13.53 17.78 10.04
C GLU A 66 -13.63 16.36 9.45
N ASP A 67 -14.57 16.13 8.53
CA ASP A 67 -14.70 14.83 7.85
C ASP A 67 -13.56 14.58 6.86
N ARG A 68 -13.12 15.59 6.11
CA ARG A 68 -11.97 15.46 5.20
C ARG A 68 -10.70 15.10 5.98
N LYS A 69 -10.49 15.70 7.16
CA LYS A 69 -9.32 15.46 8.01
C LYS A 69 -9.21 14.00 8.49
N LYS A 70 -10.33 13.28 8.58
CA LYS A 70 -10.32 11.84 8.95
C LYS A 70 -9.55 10.96 7.95
N LEU A 71 -9.34 11.44 6.72
CA LEU A 71 -8.58 10.72 5.71
C LEU A 71 -7.07 10.92 5.85
N ASP A 72 -6.62 11.95 6.57
CA ASP A 72 -5.19 12.24 6.74
C ASP A 72 -4.50 11.09 7.49
N GLY A 73 -3.34 10.68 6.97
CA GLY A 73 -2.61 9.47 7.36
C GLY A 73 -3.06 8.18 6.66
N MET A 74 -4.20 8.18 5.96
CA MET A 74 -4.71 7.01 5.23
C MET A 74 -4.47 7.12 3.72
N TYR A 75 -4.82 8.25 3.09
CA TYR A 75 -4.73 8.41 1.63
C TYR A 75 -3.29 8.59 1.13
N GLU A 76 -2.36 8.89 2.04
CA GLU A 76 -0.94 9.06 1.76
C GLU A 76 -0.22 7.72 1.49
N CYS A 77 -0.89 6.59 1.67
CA CYS A 77 -0.37 5.28 1.31
C CYS A 77 -0.01 5.22 -0.19
N ILE A 78 1.27 4.94 -0.49
CA ILE A 78 1.79 4.86 -1.86
C ILE A 78 1.80 3.44 -2.43
N LEU A 79 1.15 2.48 -1.75
CA LEU A 79 1.08 1.07 -2.18
C LEU A 79 2.46 0.41 -2.43
N CYS A 80 3.47 0.73 -1.62
CA CYS A 80 4.83 0.17 -1.76
C CYS A 80 5.00 -1.26 -1.19
N ALA A 81 3.97 -1.81 -0.54
CA ALA A 81 3.96 -3.11 0.13
C ALA A 81 5.01 -3.32 1.25
N CYS A 82 5.77 -2.30 1.66
CA CYS A 82 6.78 -2.44 2.72
C CYS A 82 6.17 -2.89 4.06
N CYS A 83 4.98 -2.41 4.42
CA CYS A 83 4.27 -2.80 5.63
C CYS A 83 3.86 -4.28 5.57
N SER A 84 3.14 -4.71 4.53
CA SER A 84 2.70 -6.10 4.35
C SER A 84 3.88 -7.07 4.37
N THR A 85 4.94 -6.75 3.63
CA THR A 85 6.14 -7.60 3.52
C THR A 85 7.06 -7.50 4.73
N SER A 86 6.77 -6.63 5.69
CA SER A 86 7.42 -6.63 7.01
C SER A 86 6.65 -7.46 8.05
N CYS A 87 5.41 -7.86 7.75
CA CYS A 87 4.51 -8.54 8.67
C CYS A 87 4.61 -10.07 8.52
N PRO A 88 5.08 -10.80 9.55
CA PRO A 88 5.15 -12.25 9.49
C PRO A 88 3.79 -12.93 9.28
N SER A 89 2.69 -12.33 9.75
CA SER A 89 1.33 -12.87 9.51
C SER A 89 1.02 -12.93 8.01
N TYR A 90 1.40 -11.88 7.27
CA TYR A 90 1.24 -11.83 5.82
C TYR A 90 2.14 -12.83 5.10
N TRP A 91 3.33 -13.13 5.64
CA TRP A 91 4.22 -14.15 5.08
C TRP A 91 3.64 -15.55 5.18
N TRP A 92 3.02 -15.87 6.32
CA TRP A 92 2.51 -17.21 6.58
C TRP A 92 1.15 -17.46 5.92
N ASN A 93 0.31 -16.43 5.80
CA ASN A 93 -1.06 -16.56 5.28
C ASN A 93 -1.43 -15.47 4.27
N PRO A 94 -0.66 -15.28 3.18
CA PRO A 94 -0.88 -14.18 2.23
C PRO A 94 -2.19 -14.30 1.45
N GLU A 95 -2.83 -15.47 1.44
CA GLU A 95 -4.12 -15.72 0.77
C GLU A 95 -5.31 -15.26 1.62
N ALA A 96 -5.19 -15.37 2.96
CA ALA A 96 -6.28 -15.14 3.91
C ALA A 96 -6.14 -13.81 4.65
N TYR A 97 -4.92 -13.38 4.94
CA TYR A 97 -4.64 -12.12 5.61
C TYR A 97 -4.30 -11.05 4.58
N LEU A 98 -5.05 -9.94 4.58
CA LEU A 98 -4.97 -8.89 3.56
C LEU A 98 -3.74 -7.98 3.69
N GLY A 99 -3.09 -7.95 4.86
CA GLY A 99 -2.01 -7.01 5.18
C GLY A 99 -2.19 -6.37 6.54
#